data_AF-A0A180FXC5-F1
#
_entry.id   AF-A0A180FXC5-F1
#
_cell.length_a   1.000
_cell.length_b   1.000
_cell.length_c   1.000
_cell.angle_alpha   90.00
_cell.angle_beta   90.00
_cell.angle_gamma   90.00
#
_symmetry.space_group_name_H-M   'P 1'
#
loop_
_entity.id
_entity.type
_entity.pdbx_description
1 polymer ?
#
loop_
_entity_poly.entity_id
_entity_poly.type
_entity_poly.pdbx_seq_one_letter_code
_entity_poly.pdbx_strand_id
1 'polypeptide(L)'
;MQIYFTTKDVVFSKNKIKILGNRLAETNLISSYANESANYLNKTWAEFKKRLFEVALPINWRMELKKQLKQLSMLPAKSFQGFSTQAQTLQSLVNFDTQPAACLGTFDLAQYVVFGLPEDFQDRVAELKYMETEPFKYSDFKSSLSASFVALRQAHITPSQNCPTAPSMNPAAREELVWRVHLFLDSQGCCHFCKKM
;
A
#
# COMPACT_ATOMS: atom_id res chain seq x y z
N MET A 1 8.05 20.54 5.84
CA MET A 1 8.15 21.98 6.17
C MET A 1 7.02 22.48 7.07
N GLN A 2 5.74 22.13 6.83
CA GLN A 2 4.64 22.58 7.71
C GLN A 2 4.83 22.15 9.18
N ILE A 3 5.22 20.88 9.42
CA ILE A 3 5.58 20.37 10.76
C ILE A 3 6.66 21.24 11.40
N TYR A 4 7.74 21.53 10.67
CA TYR A 4 8.83 22.39 11.16
C TYR A 4 8.32 23.77 11.58
N PHE A 5 7.49 24.42 10.76
CA PHE A 5 6.96 25.74 11.09
C PHE A 5 6.09 25.72 12.34
N THR A 6 5.26 24.69 12.51
CA THR A 6 4.44 24.51 13.71
C THR A 6 5.31 24.24 14.94
N THR A 7 6.27 23.32 14.85
CA THR A 7 7.16 22.97 15.97
C THR A 7 8.09 24.12 16.38
N LYS A 8 8.46 25.00 15.44
CA LYS A 8 9.32 26.16 15.70
C LYS A 8 8.55 27.46 15.87
N ASP A 9 7.23 27.39 15.97
CA ASP A 9 6.32 28.54 16.11
C ASP A 9 6.62 29.68 15.12
N VAL A 10 6.90 29.32 13.86
CA VAL A 10 7.12 30.31 12.81
C VAL A 10 5.76 30.81 12.36
N VAL A 11 5.32 31.95 12.90
CA VAL A 11 3.99 32.50 12.60
C VAL A 11 3.98 33.28 11.28
N PHE A 12 4.92 34.22 11.10
CA PHE A 12 4.91 35.17 9.98
C PHE A 12 5.21 34.52 8.63
N SER A 13 4.34 34.78 7.63
CA SER A 13 4.49 34.28 6.25
C SER A 13 5.86 34.61 5.65
N LYS A 14 6.34 35.84 5.84
CA LYS A 14 7.67 36.28 5.38
C LYS A 14 8.79 35.38 5.90
N ASN A 15 8.72 34.97 7.17
CA ASN A 15 9.73 34.09 7.77
C ASN A 15 9.64 32.67 7.21
N LYS A 16 8.41 32.14 7.01
CA LYS A 16 8.20 30.84 6.37
C LYS A 16 8.82 30.78 4.97
N ILE A 17 8.60 31.83 4.16
CA ILE A 17 9.15 31.94 2.79
C ILE A 17 10.68 31.94 2.83
N LYS A 18 11.29 32.80 3.66
CA LYS A 18 12.75 32.87 3.81
C LYS A 18 13.38 31.55 4.25
N ILE A 19 12.80 30.91 5.26
CA ILE A 19 13.29 29.62 5.78
C ILE A 19 13.16 28.52 4.72
N LEU A 20 12.08 28.53 3.93
CA LEU A 20 11.92 27.57 2.84
C LEU A 20 12.99 27.75 1.77
N GLY A 21 13.25 28.99 1.34
CA GLY A 21 14.29 29.28 0.35
C GLY A 21 15.66 28.70 0.72
N ASN A 22 16.05 28.84 1.98
CA ASN A 22 17.31 28.28 2.51
C ASN A 22 17.36 26.74 2.54
N ARG A 23 16.25 26.05 2.31
CA ARG A 23 16.13 24.59 2.36
C ARG A 23 15.82 23.97 1.00
N LEU A 24 15.68 24.77 -0.06
CA LEU A 24 15.51 24.25 -1.40
C LEU A 24 16.83 23.63 -1.87
N ALA A 25 16.73 22.42 -2.42
CA ALA A 25 17.87 21.70 -3.00
C ALA A 25 17.74 21.53 -4.51
N GLU A 26 16.53 21.60 -5.05
CA GLU A 26 16.27 21.37 -6.47
C GLU A 26 16.51 22.66 -7.28
N THR A 27 17.33 22.57 -8.32
CA THR A 27 17.80 23.74 -9.12
C THR A 27 16.65 24.55 -9.72
N ASN A 28 15.61 23.89 -10.23
CA ASN A 28 14.41 24.55 -10.78
C ASN A 28 13.68 25.37 -9.71
N LEU A 29 13.54 24.84 -8.49
CA LEU A 29 12.89 25.54 -7.38
C LEU A 29 13.75 26.67 -6.83
N ILE A 30 15.06 26.46 -6.75
CA ILE A 30 16.01 27.51 -6.35
C ILE A 30 15.93 28.69 -7.32
N SER A 31 15.96 28.42 -8.63
CA SER A 31 15.84 29.44 -9.68
C SER A 31 14.52 30.21 -9.58
N SER A 32 13.39 29.49 -9.48
CA SER A 32 12.08 30.13 -9.32
C SER A 32 11.99 30.96 -8.03
N TYR A 33 12.52 30.46 -6.92
CA TYR A 33 12.57 31.19 -5.65
C TYR A 33 13.38 32.49 -5.77
N ALA A 34 14.57 32.43 -6.38
CA ALA A 34 15.43 33.60 -6.56
C ALA A 34 14.74 34.69 -7.40
N ASN A 35 14.00 34.28 -8.43
CA ASN A 35 13.33 35.21 -9.34
C ASN A 35 12.03 35.80 -8.78
N GLU A 36 11.26 35.02 -8.00
CA GLU A 36 9.88 35.38 -7.67
C GLU A 36 9.66 35.72 -6.19
N SER A 37 10.50 35.22 -5.27
CA SER A 37 10.22 35.29 -3.82
C SER A 37 10.00 36.71 -3.29
N ALA A 38 10.68 37.72 -3.84
CA ALA A 38 10.52 39.12 -3.46
C ALA A 38 9.06 39.60 -3.61
N ASN A 39 8.37 39.13 -4.66
CA ASN A 39 6.98 39.46 -4.97
C ASN A 39 5.96 38.82 -4.00
N TYR A 40 6.43 37.92 -3.12
CA TYR A 40 5.60 37.22 -2.15
C TYR A 40 5.94 37.56 -0.70
N LEU A 41 6.95 38.40 -0.42
CA LEU A 41 7.34 38.74 0.95
C LEU A 41 6.28 39.52 1.73
N ASN A 42 5.38 40.21 1.03
CA ASN A 42 4.22 40.92 1.58
C ASN A 42 2.90 40.13 1.41
N LYS A 43 2.95 38.93 0.81
CA LYS A 43 1.80 38.06 0.58
C LYS A 43 1.65 37.01 1.68
N THR A 44 0.56 36.26 1.61
CA THR A 44 0.31 35.15 2.53
C THR A 44 1.17 33.94 2.18
N TRP A 45 1.44 33.10 3.19
CA TRP A 45 2.08 31.80 2.98
C TRP A 45 1.31 30.89 2.01
N ALA A 46 -0.03 30.99 2.01
CA ALA A 46 -0.89 30.20 1.13
C ALA A 46 -0.68 30.57 -0.36
N GLU A 47 -0.58 31.87 -0.68
CA GLU A 47 -0.30 32.33 -2.05
C GLU A 47 1.07 31.87 -2.53
N PHE A 48 2.09 31.93 -1.68
CA PHE A 48 3.42 31.44 -2.02
C PHE A 48 3.44 29.91 -2.22
N LYS A 49 2.79 29.13 -1.34
CA LYS A 49 2.65 27.67 -1.52
C LYS A 49 1.98 27.31 -2.84
N LYS A 50 0.90 28.02 -3.19
CA LYS A 50 0.20 27.82 -4.46
C LYS A 50 1.16 27.98 -5.64
N ARG A 51 1.94 29.06 -5.65
CA ARG A 51 2.94 29.29 -6.70
C ARG A 51 4.02 28.21 -6.73
N LEU A 52 4.50 27.79 -5.57
CA LEU A 52 5.48 26.70 -5.49
C LEU A 52 4.94 25.40 -6.11
N PHE A 53 3.68 25.06 -5.88
CA PHE A 53 3.06 23.89 -6.52
C PHE A 53 2.90 24.02 -8.02
N GLU A 54 2.59 25.22 -8.53
CA GLU A 54 2.52 25.47 -9.98
C GLU A 54 3.87 25.26 -10.67
N VAL A 55 4.97 25.54 -9.98
CA VAL A 55 6.33 25.37 -10.51
C VAL A 55 6.85 23.94 -10.33
N ALA A 56 6.55 23.32 -9.20
CA ALA A 56 7.11 22.02 -8.82
C ALA A 56 6.35 20.82 -9.38
N LEU A 57 5.03 20.96 -9.59
CA LEU A 57 4.16 19.81 -9.85
C LEU A 57 3.59 19.84 -11.28
N PRO A 58 3.44 18.68 -11.94
CA PRO A 58 2.78 18.61 -13.23
C PRO A 58 1.36 19.17 -13.21
N ILE A 59 0.94 19.77 -14.33
CA ILE A 59 -0.45 20.18 -14.55
C ILE A 59 -1.34 18.93 -14.37
N ASN A 60 -2.37 19.03 -13.53
CA ASN A 60 -3.29 17.94 -13.16
C ASN A 60 -2.73 16.80 -12.30
N TRP A 61 -1.59 16.97 -11.60
CA TRP A 61 -1.02 15.93 -10.72
C TRP A 61 -2.04 15.28 -9.75
N ARG A 62 -2.96 16.06 -9.18
CA ARG A 62 -4.03 15.54 -8.30
C ARG A 62 -5.01 14.62 -9.03
N MET A 63 -5.36 14.96 -10.27
CA MET A 63 -6.25 14.14 -11.08
C MET A 63 -5.61 12.78 -11.38
N GLU A 64 -4.33 12.78 -11.73
CA GLU A 64 -3.60 11.54 -12.01
C GLU A 64 -3.47 10.67 -10.76
N LEU A 65 -3.19 11.25 -9.58
CA LEU A 65 -3.21 10.48 -8.33
C LEU A 65 -4.58 9.89 -8.01
N LYS A 66 -5.67 10.65 -8.21
CA LYS A 66 -7.04 10.12 -8.04
C LYS A 66 -7.33 8.98 -9.00
N LYS A 67 -6.87 9.08 -10.25
CA LYS A 67 -6.99 8.02 -11.25
C LYS A 67 -6.21 6.78 -10.82
N GLN A 68 -4.95 6.94 -10.41
CA GLN A 68 -4.13 5.85 -9.88
C GLN A 68 -4.78 5.15 -8.68
N LEU A 69 -5.41 5.91 -7.78
CA LEU A 69 -6.12 5.35 -6.63
C LEU A 69 -7.37 4.57 -7.04
N LYS A 70 -8.16 5.08 -7.99
CA LYS A 70 -9.37 4.40 -8.50
C LYS A 70 -9.07 3.14 -9.30
N GLN A 71 -7.95 3.13 -10.02
CA GLN A 71 -7.49 2.01 -10.84
C GLN A 71 -6.56 1.07 -10.07
N LEU A 72 -6.40 1.29 -8.77
CA LEU A 72 -5.51 0.51 -7.94
C LEU A 72 -6.05 -0.93 -7.85
N SER A 73 -5.28 -1.89 -8.34
CA SER A 73 -5.62 -3.32 -8.28
C SER A 73 -4.54 -4.10 -7.55
N MET A 74 -4.96 -5.10 -6.78
CA MET A 74 -4.08 -5.95 -6.00
C MET A 74 -3.47 -7.04 -6.88
N LEU A 75 -2.16 -6.93 -7.12
CA LEU A 75 -1.41 -7.95 -7.84
C LEU A 75 -1.34 -9.27 -7.03
N PRO A 76 -1.34 -10.46 -7.68
CA PRO A 76 -1.34 -11.75 -6.98
C PRO A 76 -0.18 -11.96 -6.00
N ALA A 77 1.00 -11.45 -6.33
CA ALA A 77 2.21 -11.57 -5.51
C ALA A 77 2.24 -10.58 -4.33
N LYS A 78 1.37 -9.58 -4.31
CA LYS A 78 1.38 -8.53 -3.28
C LYS A 78 0.56 -8.99 -2.07
N SER A 79 1.00 -8.63 -0.86
CA SER A 79 0.19 -8.83 0.34
C SER A 79 -0.91 -7.78 0.43
N PHE A 80 -2.05 -8.13 1.03
CA PHE A 80 -3.14 -7.18 1.27
C PHE A 80 -2.66 -5.98 2.09
N GLN A 81 -1.78 -6.21 3.08
CA GLN A 81 -1.19 -5.13 3.88
C GLN A 81 -0.42 -4.14 3.01
N GLY A 82 0.46 -4.62 2.13
CA GLY A 82 1.22 -3.77 1.22
C GLY A 82 0.33 -3.04 0.22
N PHE A 83 -0.76 -3.67 -0.22
CA PHE A 83 -1.77 -3.06 -1.09
C PHE A 83 -2.52 -1.93 -0.38
N SER A 84 -3.04 -2.19 0.83
CA SER A 84 -3.71 -1.18 1.66
C SER A 84 -2.79 0.00 2.00
N THR A 85 -1.51 -0.25 2.32
CA THR A 85 -0.52 0.81 2.56
C THR A 85 -0.30 1.67 1.30
N GLN A 86 -0.27 1.08 0.11
CA GLN A 86 -0.19 1.85 -1.14
C GLN A 86 -1.43 2.74 -1.33
N ALA A 87 -2.63 2.20 -1.07
CA ALA A 87 -3.87 2.96 -1.18
C ALA A 87 -3.91 4.15 -0.20
N GLN A 88 -3.52 3.93 1.06
CA GLN A 88 -3.42 5.00 2.08
C GLN A 88 -2.36 6.06 1.73
N THR A 89 -1.25 5.65 1.12
CA THR A 89 -0.22 6.57 0.63
C THR A 89 -0.79 7.46 -0.48
N LEU A 90 -1.48 6.87 -1.46
CA LEU A 90 -2.15 7.61 -2.53
C LEU A 90 -3.23 8.57 -1.99
N GLN A 91 -4.04 8.12 -1.03
CA GLN A 91 -5.01 9.00 -0.35
C GLN A 91 -4.32 10.19 0.30
N SER A 92 -3.21 9.96 1.01
CA SER A 92 -2.46 11.03 1.70
C SER A 92 -1.89 12.05 0.71
N LEU A 93 -1.42 11.60 -0.46
CA LEU A 93 -0.95 12.48 -1.53
C LEU A 93 -2.09 13.28 -2.17
N VAL A 94 -3.25 12.66 -2.41
CA VAL A 94 -4.46 13.36 -2.92
C VAL A 94 -4.95 14.41 -1.92
N ASN A 95 -4.90 14.09 -0.63
CA ASN A 95 -5.34 14.96 0.46
C ASN A 95 -4.28 16.01 0.85
N PHE A 96 -3.10 15.99 0.22
CA PHE A 96 -2.02 16.92 0.55
C PHE A 96 -2.40 18.36 0.21
N ASP A 97 -2.31 19.22 1.22
CA ASP A 97 -2.71 20.64 1.18
C ASP A 97 -4.16 20.86 0.73
N THR A 98 -5.03 19.87 0.94
CA THR A 98 -6.47 19.91 0.64
C THR A 98 -7.26 20.28 1.90
N GLN A 99 -8.33 21.05 1.75
CA GLN A 99 -9.24 21.39 2.86
C GLN A 99 -9.97 20.13 3.37
N PRO A 100 -10.25 20.01 4.68
CA PRO A 100 -10.88 18.82 5.25
C PRO A 100 -12.16 18.37 4.54
N ALA A 101 -13.01 19.32 4.12
CA ALA A 101 -14.27 19.04 3.41
C ALA A 101 -14.07 18.49 1.98
N ALA A 102 -12.88 18.67 1.40
CA ALA A 102 -12.54 18.20 0.05
C ALA A 102 -11.58 17.00 0.07
N CYS A 103 -11.21 16.51 1.26
CA CYS A 103 -10.40 15.32 1.42
C CYS A 103 -11.18 14.07 1.02
N LEU A 104 -10.48 13.15 0.37
CA LEU A 104 -10.98 11.81 0.10
C LEU A 104 -11.19 11.06 1.42
N GLY A 105 -12.43 10.64 1.68
CA GLY A 105 -12.80 9.98 2.93
C GLY A 105 -12.18 8.59 3.06
N THR A 106 -12.13 8.09 4.29
CA THR A 106 -11.72 6.71 4.59
C THR A 106 -12.72 5.68 4.06
N PHE A 107 -14.00 6.05 3.97
CA PHE A 107 -15.03 5.23 3.35
C PHE A 107 -14.82 5.08 1.84
N ASP A 108 -14.60 6.19 1.12
CA ASP A 108 -14.28 6.15 -0.32
C ASP A 108 -13.00 5.34 -0.58
N LEU A 109 -11.97 5.52 0.27
CA LEU A 109 -10.77 4.71 0.21
C LEU A 109 -11.07 3.21 0.36
N ALA A 110 -11.94 2.84 1.29
CA ALA A 110 -12.35 1.45 1.48
C ALA A 110 -13.05 0.90 0.24
N GLN A 111 -13.95 1.66 -0.39
CA GLN A 111 -14.58 1.26 -1.65
C GLN A 111 -13.55 0.98 -2.74
N TYR A 112 -12.59 1.88 -2.95
CA TYR A 112 -11.54 1.67 -3.96
C TYR A 112 -10.64 0.48 -3.63
N VAL A 113 -10.35 0.25 -2.35
CA VAL A 113 -9.61 -0.93 -1.92
C VAL A 113 -10.39 -2.20 -2.26
N VAL A 114 -11.70 -2.26 -1.99
CA VAL A 114 -12.56 -3.41 -2.31
C VAL A 114 -12.59 -3.65 -3.82
N PHE A 115 -12.82 -2.61 -4.64
CA PHE A 115 -12.85 -2.74 -6.10
C PHE A 115 -11.52 -3.24 -6.70
N GLY A 116 -10.41 -2.99 -6.01
CA GLY A 116 -9.10 -3.46 -6.42
C GLY A 116 -8.76 -4.89 -5.97
N LEU A 117 -9.59 -5.55 -5.14
CA LEU A 117 -9.34 -6.92 -4.69
C LEU A 117 -9.68 -7.95 -5.78
N PRO A 118 -9.09 -9.16 -5.74
CA PRO A 118 -9.58 -10.28 -6.54
C PRO A 118 -11.03 -10.63 -6.17
N GLU A 119 -11.79 -11.16 -7.13
CA GLU A 119 -13.25 -11.41 -7.03
C GLU A 119 -13.63 -12.22 -5.78
N ASP A 120 -12.92 -13.31 -5.48
CA ASP A 120 -13.13 -14.16 -4.30
C ASP A 120 -13.12 -13.36 -2.97
N PHE A 121 -12.34 -12.29 -2.90
CA PHE A 121 -12.26 -11.43 -1.72
C PHE A 121 -13.34 -10.35 -1.70
N GLN A 122 -13.85 -9.93 -2.86
CA GLN A 122 -14.94 -8.96 -2.93
C GLN A 122 -16.24 -9.56 -2.40
N ASP A 123 -16.56 -10.79 -2.81
CA ASP A 123 -17.75 -11.52 -2.34
C ASP A 123 -17.74 -11.69 -0.83
N ARG A 124 -16.57 -12.00 -0.27
CA ARG A 124 -16.38 -12.15 1.17
C ARG A 124 -16.58 -10.83 1.92
N VAL A 125 -16.18 -9.69 1.34
CA VAL A 125 -16.45 -8.37 1.93
C VAL A 125 -17.94 -8.08 1.96
N ALA A 126 -18.67 -8.43 0.90
CA ALA A 126 -20.12 -8.25 0.81
C ALA A 126 -20.85 -9.13 1.84
N GLU A 127 -20.45 -10.41 1.99
CA GLU A 127 -21.00 -11.33 2.98
C GLU A 127 -20.84 -10.80 4.41
N LEU A 128 -19.67 -10.23 4.71
CA LEU A 128 -19.31 -9.78 6.05
C LEU A 128 -19.82 -8.36 6.37
N LYS A 129 -20.51 -7.71 5.42
CA LYS A 129 -21.16 -6.40 5.60
C LYS A 129 -20.24 -5.32 6.19
N TYR A 130 -18.93 -5.39 5.92
CA TYR A 130 -17.94 -4.50 6.53
C TYR A 130 -18.13 -3.01 6.20
N MET A 131 -18.84 -2.72 5.11
CA MET A 131 -19.15 -1.36 4.71
C MET A 131 -20.44 -0.81 5.33
N GLU A 132 -21.22 -1.66 6.01
CA GLU A 132 -22.50 -1.31 6.64
C GLU A 132 -22.35 -0.94 8.13
N THR A 133 -21.14 -0.99 8.69
CA THR A 133 -20.91 -0.65 10.10
C THR A 133 -20.98 0.86 10.33
N GLU A 134 -21.84 1.31 11.23
CA GLU A 134 -21.91 2.71 11.65
C GLU A 134 -21.41 2.90 13.11
N PRO A 135 -20.43 3.78 13.36
CA PRO A 135 -19.65 4.56 12.39
C PRO A 135 -18.58 3.71 11.68
N PHE A 136 -18.34 3.98 10.40
CA PHE A 136 -17.31 3.26 9.63
C PHE A 136 -15.89 3.55 10.13
N LYS A 137 -15.14 2.49 10.42
CA LYS A 137 -13.73 2.57 10.85
C LYS A 137 -12.83 1.77 9.92
N TYR A 138 -11.95 2.48 9.23
CA TYR A 138 -11.02 1.86 8.28
C TYR A 138 -10.04 0.88 8.95
N SER A 139 -9.66 1.10 10.22
CA SER A 139 -8.82 0.18 10.99
C SER A 139 -9.46 -1.20 11.12
N ASP A 140 -10.75 -1.22 11.40
CA ASP A 140 -11.51 -2.42 11.73
C ASP A 140 -11.77 -3.20 10.44
N PHE A 141 -12.13 -2.49 9.36
CA PHE A 141 -12.18 -3.01 7.99
C PHE A 141 -10.86 -3.66 7.59
N LYS A 142 -9.73 -2.96 7.76
CA LYS A 142 -8.40 -3.46 7.38
C LYS A 142 -7.99 -4.70 8.19
N SER A 143 -8.22 -4.67 9.51
CA SER A 143 -7.90 -5.81 10.40
C SER A 143 -8.68 -7.06 9.99
N SER A 144 -9.98 -6.89 9.77
CA SER A 144 -10.89 -7.99 9.44
C SER A 144 -10.59 -8.60 8.07
N LEU A 145 -10.36 -7.75 7.06
CA LEU A 145 -9.91 -8.22 5.75
C LEU A 145 -8.58 -8.97 5.83
N SER A 146 -7.62 -8.46 6.60
CA SER A 146 -6.32 -9.14 6.77
C SER A 146 -6.49 -10.54 7.35
N ALA A 147 -7.39 -10.72 8.33
CA ALA A 147 -7.72 -12.03 8.89
C ALA A 147 -8.37 -12.96 7.84
N SER A 148 -9.30 -12.45 7.05
CA SER A 148 -9.92 -13.20 5.94
C SER A 148 -8.91 -13.63 4.88
N PHE A 149 -7.94 -12.77 4.53
CA PHE A 149 -6.83 -13.12 3.63
C PHE A 149 -5.96 -14.25 4.15
N VAL A 150 -5.70 -14.30 5.46
CA VAL A 150 -4.96 -15.38 6.10
C VAL A 150 -5.78 -16.68 6.07
N ALA A 151 -7.06 -16.62 6.45
CA ALA A 151 -7.94 -17.79 6.46
C ALA A 151 -8.11 -18.42 5.06
N LEU A 152 -8.30 -17.59 4.01
CA LEU A 152 -8.44 -18.08 2.63
C LEU A 152 -7.15 -18.69 2.10
N ARG A 153 -5.99 -18.04 2.33
CA ARG A 153 -4.71 -18.63 1.94
C ARG A 153 -4.43 -19.95 2.67
N GLN A 154 -4.81 -20.06 3.94
CA GLN A 154 -4.72 -21.32 4.68
C GLN A 154 -5.65 -22.38 4.07
N ALA A 155 -6.88 -22.03 3.70
CA ALA A 155 -7.83 -22.93 3.05
C ALA A 155 -7.32 -23.44 1.68
N HIS A 156 -6.69 -22.58 0.87
CA HIS A 156 -6.07 -22.97 -0.40
C HIS A 156 -4.77 -23.77 -0.25
N ILE A 157 -4.06 -23.65 0.88
CA ILE A 157 -2.86 -24.45 1.19
C ILE A 157 -3.24 -25.81 1.79
N THR A 158 -4.41 -25.96 2.40
CA THR A 158 -4.96 -27.28 2.73
C THR A 158 -5.21 -28.06 1.42
N PRO A 159 -4.55 -29.20 1.20
CA PRO A 159 -5.01 -30.14 0.20
C PRO A 159 -6.44 -30.51 0.55
N SER A 160 -7.28 -30.60 -0.49
CA SER A 160 -8.60 -31.23 -0.48
C SER A 160 -8.77 -32.22 0.67
N GLN A 161 -9.85 -32.06 1.44
CA GLN A 161 -10.50 -33.21 2.06
C GLN A 161 -10.98 -34.14 0.95
N ASN A 162 -10.06 -34.91 0.36
CA ASN A 162 -10.39 -36.22 -0.14
C ASN A 162 -10.32 -37.13 1.08
N CYS A 163 -11.49 -37.60 1.50
CA CYS A 163 -11.62 -38.85 2.22
C CYS A 163 -10.66 -39.87 1.56
N PRO A 164 -9.75 -40.55 2.30
CA PRO A 164 -8.90 -41.54 1.68
C PRO A 164 -9.73 -42.81 1.44
N THR A 165 -10.42 -42.87 0.32
CA THR A 165 -10.49 -44.12 -0.42
C THR A 165 -9.12 -44.26 -1.08
N ALA A 166 -8.29 -45.15 -0.54
CA ALA A 166 -6.94 -45.38 -1.02
C ALA A 166 -6.93 -45.61 -2.55
N PRO A 167 -6.17 -44.84 -3.35
CA PRO A 167 -5.80 -45.33 -4.66
C PRO A 167 -4.82 -46.48 -4.42
N SER A 168 -5.19 -47.68 -4.86
CA SER A 168 -4.28 -48.82 -4.96
C SER A 168 -3.14 -48.46 -5.92
N MET A 169 -2.12 -47.79 -5.39
CA MET A 169 -0.88 -47.51 -6.09
C MET A 169 -0.12 -48.83 -6.22
N ASN A 170 0.21 -49.21 -7.46
CA ASN A 170 0.97 -50.42 -7.75
C ASN A 170 2.26 -50.43 -6.89
N PRO A 171 2.53 -51.49 -6.10
CA PRO A 171 3.69 -51.56 -5.20
C PRO A 171 5.01 -51.18 -5.87
N ALA A 172 5.18 -51.54 -7.15
CA ALA A 172 6.38 -51.24 -7.92
C ALA A 172 6.64 -49.74 -8.10
N ALA A 173 5.60 -48.93 -8.34
CA ALA A 173 5.74 -47.49 -8.52
C ALA A 173 6.06 -46.76 -7.19
N ARG A 174 5.57 -47.32 -6.08
CA ARG A 174 5.87 -46.84 -4.73
C ARG A 174 7.33 -47.11 -4.36
N GLU A 175 7.84 -48.29 -4.70
CA GLU A 175 9.26 -48.63 -4.49
C GLU A 175 10.18 -47.75 -5.35
N GLU A 176 9.85 -47.50 -6.62
CA GLU A 176 10.66 -46.65 -7.50
C GLU A 176 10.76 -45.19 -6.99
N LEU A 177 9.66 -44.64 -6.47
CA LEU A 177 9.67 -43.32 -5.83
C LEU A 177 10.49 -43.30 -4.54
N VAL A 178 10.36 -44.34 -3.70
CA VAL A 178 11.16 -44.47 -2.47
C VAL A 178 12.65 -44.56 -2.82
N TRP A 179 13.02 -45.32 -3.85
CA TRP A 179 14.40 -45.42 -4.33
C TRP A 179 14.93 -44.08 -4.87
N ARG A 180 14.13 -43.36 -5.66
CA ARG A 180 14.54 -42.03 -6.17
C ARG A 180 14.73 -41.00 -5.06
N VAL A 181 13.87 -41.00 -4.06
CA VAL A 181 14.01 -40.11 -2.89
C VAL A 181 15.27 -40.46 -2.09
N HIS A 182 15.54 -41.74 -1.86
CA HIS A 182 16.78 -42.15 -1.17
C HIS A 182 18.05 -41.77 -1.95
N LEU A 183 18.12 -42.07 -3.25
CA LEU A 183 19.26 -41.69 -4.11
C LEU A 183 19.51 -40.17 -4.13
N PHE A 184 18.43 -39.38 -4.15
CA PHE A 184 18.53 -37.93 -4.09
C PHE A 184 19.06 -37.47 -2.73
N LEU A 185 18.53 -37.99 -1.62
CA LEU A 185 18.97 -37.63 -0.27
C LEU A 185 20.42 -38.05 0.02
N ASP A 186 20.87 -39.18 -0.54
CA ASP A 186 22.26 -39.61 -0.51
C ASP A 186 23.16 -38.64 -1.30
N SER A 187 22.72 -38.18 -2.49
CA SER A 187 23.47 -37.20 -3.30
C SER A 187 23.62 -35.83 -2.62
N GLN A 188 22.69 -35.48 -1.72
CA GLN A 188 22.69 -34.22 -0.97
C GLN A 188 23.38 -34.34 0.40
N GLY A 189 23.85 -35.54 0.79
CA GLY A 189 24.46 -35.75 2.11
C GLY A 189 23.49 -35.62 3.29
N CYS A 190 22.19 -35.62 3.02
CA CYS A 190 21.11 -35.42 4.00
C CYS A 190 20.46 -36.74 4.44
N CYS A 191 20.94 -37.88 3.95
CA CYS A 191 20.45 -39.18 4.36
C CYS A 191 20.86 -39.50 5.80
N HIS A 192 19.87 -39.64 6.67
CA HIS A 192 20.06 -39.89 8.10
C HIS A 192 20.69 -41.26 8.42
N PHE A 193 20.72 -42.18 7.43
CA PHE A 193 21.30 -43.52 7.55
C PHE A 193 22.79 -43.62 7.18
N CYS A 194 23.37 -42.59 6.54
CA CYS A 194 24.80 -42.58 6.20
C CYS A 194 25.72 -42.17 7.37
N LYS A 195 25.19 -41.99 8.59
CA LYS A 195 26.00 -41.82 9.80
C LYS A 195 26.04 -43.11 10.61
N LYS A 196 26.87 -44.07 10.19
CA LYS A 196 27.58 -44.98 11.11
C LYS A 196 28.77 -45.68 10.43
N MET A 197 29.94 -45.35 11.01
CA MET A 197 31.30 -45.91 10.89
C MET A 197 32.01 -45.85 9.55
#